data_AF-A0A8D2HH17-F1
#
_entry.id   AF-A0A8D2HH17-F1
#
_cell.length_a   1.000
_cell.length_b   1.000
_cell.length_c   1.000
_cell.angle_alpha   90.00
_cell.angle_beta   90.00
_cell.angle_gamma   90.00
#
_symmetry.space_group_name_H-M   'P 1'
#
loop_
_entity.id
_entity.type
_entity.pdbx_description
1 polymer ?
#
loop_
_entity_poly.entity_id
_entity_poly.type
_entity_poly.pdbx_seq_one_letter_code
_entity_poly.pdbx_strand_id
1 'polypeptide(L)'
;MALKVATAAGGAAKTVLRPALLCRPWEVLGTHEVPRRSVSSPPSAKYGGRHTVTMIPGDGIGPELMLHVKSVFRHACVPVDFEEVHVSSNADEEDIRNAIMAIRRNRVALKGNIETNHNLPPSHKSRNNILRTSLDLYANVIHCKSLPGVVTRHKDIDILIVRENTEGEYSSLEHESVAGVVESLKIITKAKSLRIAEYAFKLAHESGRKKVTAVHKANIMKLGDGLFLQCCREVAARYPQITFENMIVDNTTMQLVSRPQQFDVMVMPNLYGNIVNNVCAGLVGGPGLVAGANYGHVYAVFETATRNTGKSIANKNIANPTATLLASCMMLDHLKLHSYATSIRKAVLASMDNENETSSHLCWKPGNHRMSLQWTAVATFLYAEVFAVLLLCIPFISPKRWQKIFKSRLVELVVTYGNTFFVVLIVILVLLVIDAVREIRKYDDVTEKVNLQNNPGAMEHFHMKLFRAQRNLYIAGFSLLLSFLLRRLVTLISQQATLLASNEAFKKQAESASEAAKKYMEENDQLKKGAAMDVGKLDLEDAEAKLKEENKNLKADLKKLKDELASTKQKLEKAENEALAMRKQSEGLTKEYDRLLEEHAKLQASVDGPTDKKEE
;
A
#
# COMPACT_ATOMS: atom_id res chain seq x y z
N MET A 1 63.95 -11.03 3.41
CA MET A 1 65.38 -11.41 3.41
C MET A 1 65.93 -11.08 2.03
N ALA A 2 67.00 -10.28 1.98
CA ALA A 2 67.83 -9.89 0.82
C ALA A 2 67.21 -9.04 -0.31
N LEU A 3 67.61 -7.76 -0.26
CA LEU A 3 67.64 -6.73 -1.29
C LEU A 3 69.00 -6.82 -2.05
N LYS A 4 69.06 -6.40 -3.33
CA LYS A 4 70.16 -5.65 -4.02
C LYS A 4 70.75 -6.22 -5.33
N VAL A 5 70.63 -5.37 -6.37
CA VAL A 5 71.68 -4.78 -7.24
C VAL A 5 72.45 -5.69 -8.22
N ALA A 6 72.37 -5.42 -9.53
CA ALA A 6 73.49 -4.87 -10.32
C ALA A 6 73.19 -4.78 -11.84
N THR A 7 73.42 -3.59 -12.38
CA THR A 7 73.53 -3.21 -13.79
C THR A 7 74.98 -3.25 -14.28
N ALA A 8 75.16 -3.34 -15.62
CA ALA A 8 76.34 -2.99 -16.45
C ALA A 8 77.47 -4.04 -16.52
N ALA A 9 78.23 -4.25 -17.61
CA ALA A 9 78.21 -3.85 -19.03
C ALA A 9 79.34 -4.62 -19.77
N GLY A 10 79.24 -4.77 -21.10
CA GLY A 10 80.41 -4.62 -22.00
C GLY A 10 81.08 -5.86 -22.65
N GLY A 11 81.21 -5.82 -23.99
CA GLY A 11 82.27 -6.48 -24.78
C GLY A 11 81.80 -7.65 -25.67
N ALA A 12 81.24 -7.43 -26.86
CA ALA A 12 81.89 -7.14 -28.16
C ALA A 12 82.62 -8.34 -28.83
N ALA A 13 82.03 -8.87 -29.91
CA ALA A 13 82.76 -9.40 -31.06
C ALA A 13 81.90 -9.30 -32.34
N LYS A 14 82.38 -8.48 -33.29
CA LYS A 14 81.82 -8.18 -34.61
C LYS A 14 82.36 -9.16 -35.66
N THR A 15 81.49 -9.66 -36.55
CA THR A 15 81.87 -10.09 -37.92
C THR A 15 80.65 -9.90 -38.84
N VAL A 16 80.43 -8.71 -39.41
CA VAL A 16 80.74 -8.26 -40.80
C VAL A 16 79.99 -9.04 -41.90
N LEU A 17 78.94 -8.41 -42.48
CA LEU A 17 78.76 -8.26 -43.94
C LEU A 17 77.72 -7.17 -44.27
N ARG A 18 77.97 -6.48 -45.38
CA ARG A 18 77.49 -5.14 -45.80
C ARG A 18 76.02 -5.05 -46.24
N PRO A 19 75.43 -3.83 -46.28
CA PRO A 19 74.04 -3.58 -46.63
C PRO A 19 73.85 -3.34 -48.13
N ALA A 20 72.81 -3.93 -48.73
CA ALA A 20 72.30 -3.49 -50.02
C ALA A 20 70.80 -3.74 -50.09
N LEU A 21 70.08 -2.69 -50.47
CA LEU A 21 68.74 -2.67 -51.07
C LEU A 21 67.59 -3.09 -50.15
N LEU A 22 66.77 -2.10 -49.75
CA LEU A 22 65.34 -2.01 -50.10
C LEU A 22 64.72 -0.78 -49.40
N CYS A 23 64.83 0.37 -50.05
CA CYS A 23 63.80 1.40 -49.96
C CYS A 23 62.77 1.11 -51.04
N ARG A 24 61.54 0.72 -50.67
CA ARG A 24 60.28 1.21 -51.27
C ARG A 24 59.06 0.62 -50.54
N PRO A 25 57.94 1.35 -50.56
CA PRO A 25 56.88 1.28 -49.55
C PRO A 25 55.93 0.11 -49.81
N TRP A 26 55.38 -0.47 -48.74
CA TRP A 26 54.35 -1.47 -48.84
C TRP A 26 53.05 -0.81 -49.32
N GLU A 27 52.77 -0.96 -50.61
CA GLU A 27 51.47 -0.72 -51.19
C GLU A 27 50.45 -1.67 -50.55
N VAL A 28 49.25 -1.13 -50.42
CA VAL A 28 48.02 -1.76 -49.95
C VAL A 28 47.75 -3.04 -50.76
N LEU A 29 48.17 -4.18 -50.24
CA LEU A 29 47.61 -5.46 -50.62
C LEU A 29 46.21 -5.50 -50.04
N GLY A 30 45.22 -5.28 -50.90
CA GLY A 30 43.81 -5.41 -50.57
C GLY A 30 43.58 -6.70 -49.79
N THR A 31 43.17 -6.53 -48.54
CA THR A 31 42.62 -7.63 -47.76
C THR A 31 41.39 -8.10 -48.52
N HIS A 32 41.51 -9.21 -49.24
CA HIS A 32 40.35 -10.05 -49.50
C HIS A 32 39.78 -10.36 -48.12
N GLU A 33 38.76 -9.61 -47.71
CA GLU A 33 37.85 -10.04 -46.67
C GLU A 33 37.33 -11.39 -47.16
N VAL A 34 37.91 -12.46 -46.59
CA VAL A 34 37.24 -13.76 -46.57
C VAL A 34 35.85 -13.42 -46.04
N PRO A 35 34.78 -13.59 -46.84
CA PRO A 35 33.45 -13.27 -46.35
C PRO A 35 33.30 -14.13 -45.10
N ARG A 36 33.12 -13.49 -43.93
CA ARG A 36 32.70 -14.20 -42.73
C ARG A 36 31.46 -14.94 -43.20
N ARG A 37 31.55 -16.27 -43.36
CA ARG A 37 30.37 -17.11 -43.54
C ARG A 37 29.48 -16.72 -42.38
N SER A 38 28.43 -15.97 -42.65
CA SER A 38 27.37 -15.76 -41.67
C SER A 38 26.84 -17.15 -41.44
N VAL A 39 27.25 -17.80 -40.35
CA VAL A 39 26.65 -19.04 -39.90
C VAL A 39 25.26 -18.62 -39.46
N SER A 40 24.34 -18.51 -40.41
CA SER A 40 22.94 -18.23 -40.16
C SER A 40 22.44 -19.37 -39.30
N SER A 41 21.91 -19.06 -38.13
CA SER A 41 21.31 -20.07 -37.27
C SER A 41 20.26 -20.86 -38.06
N PRO A 42 20.22 -22.21 -37.93
CA PRO A 42 19.27 -23.04 -38.66
C PRO A 42 17.84 -22.55 -38.38
N PRO A 43 16.92 -22.61 -39.36
CA PRO A 43 15.57 -22.09 -39.22
C PRO A 43 14.83 -22.73 -38.04
N SER A 44 13.77 -22.07 -37.54
CA SER A 44 12.91 -22.70 -36.54
C SER A 44 12.37 -24.02 -37.06
N ALA A 45 12.18 -24.99 -36.15
CA ALA A 45 11.67 -26.31 -36.48
C ALA A 45 10.19 -26.25 -36.88
N LYS A 46 9.92 -25.83 -38.12
CA LYS A 46 8.59 -25.74 -38.72
C LYS A 46 8.55 -26.54 -40.01
N TYR A 47 7.84 -27.66 -39.98
CA TYR A 47 7.71 -28.57 -41.13
C TYR A 47 6.24 -28.93 -41.33
N GLY A 48 5.76 -28.94 -42.57
CA GLY A 48 4.35 -29.25 -42.87
C GLY A 48 3.34 -28.31 -42.21
N GLY A 49 3.72 -27.06 -41.92
CA GLY A 49 2.88 -26.08 -41.24
C GLY A 49 2.82 -26.22 -39.70
N ARG A 50 3.43 -27.27 -39.13
CA ARG A 50 3.48 -27.52 -37.69
C ARG A 50 4.80 -27.05 -37.09
N HIS A 51 4.77 -26.52 -35.87
CA HIS A 51 5.97 -26.08 -35.15
C HIS A 51 6.35 -27.10 -34.08
N THR A 52 7.60 -27.53 -34.07
CA THR A 52 8.16 -28.27 -32.93
C THR A 52 8.58 -27.28 -31.86
N VAL A 53 8.10 -27.47 -30.64
CA VAL A 53 8.41 -26.62 -29.48
C VAL A 53 8.95 -27.49 -28.36
N THR A 54 10.04 -27.07 -27.73
CA THR A 54 10.57 -27.79 -26.56
C THR A 54 9.64 -27.61 -25.37
N MET A 55 9.25 -28.71 -24.72
CA MET A 55 8.47 -28.68 -23.49
C MET A 55 9.31 -29.19 -22.34
N ILE A 56 9.46 -28.39 -21.29
CA ILE A 56 10.17 -28.78 -20.07
C ILE A 56 9.14 -28.87 -18.94
N PRO A 57 8.70 -30.07 -18.52
CA PRO A 57 7.69 -30.21 -17.48
C PRO A 57 8.05 -29.55 -16.14
N GLY A 58 9.33 -29.60 -15.74
CA GLY A 58 9.80 -29.05 -14.47
C GLY A 58 9.37 -29.88 -13.25
N ASP A 59 9.40 -29.27 -12.07
CA ASP A 59 9.09 -29.87 -10.79
C ASP A 59 7.67 -29.52 -10.29
N GLY A 60 7.22 -30.22 -9.25
CA GLY A 60 5.99 -29.92 -8.52
C GLY A 60 4.73 -30.05 -9.37
N ILE A 61 3.94 -28.98 -9.50
CA ILE A 61 2.72 -28.94 -10.32
C ILE A 61 3.03 -28.84 -11.83
N GLY A 62 4.27 -28.63 -12.23
CA GLY A 62 4.66 -28.44 -13.63
C GLY A 62 4.16 -29.56 -14.56
N PRO A 63 4.44 -30.84 -14.26
CA PRO A 63 4.00 -31.97 -15.09
C PRO A 63 2.49 -32.06 -15.31
N GLU A 64 1.67 -31.91 -14.26
CA GLU A 64 0.20 -31.95 -14.37
C GLU A 64 -0.32 -30.80 -15.25
N LEU A 65 0.19 -29.58 -15.06
CA LEU A 65 -0.22 -28.43 -15.86
C LEU A 65 0.19 -28.55 -17.33
N MET A 66 1.37 -29.10 -17.62
CA MET A 66 1.81 -29.32 -19.00
C MET A 66 0.96 -30.37 -19.73
N LEU A 67 0.49 -31.40 -19.03
CA LEU A 67 -0.45 -32.37 -19.59
C LEU A 67 -1.78 -31.69 -19.97
N HIS A 68 -2.29 -30.78 -19.13
CA HIS A 68 -3.49 -30.00 -19.46
C HIS A 68 -3.28 -29.11 -20.68
N VAL A 69 -2.12 -28.45 -20.80
CA VAL A 69 -1.79 -27.68 -22.01
C VAL A 69 -1.83 -28.56 -23.26
N LYS A 70 -1.21 -29.74 -23.22
CA LYS A 70 -1.27 -30.70 -24.35
C LYS A 70 -2.70 -31.11 -24.70
N SER A 71 -3.52 -31.38 -23.68
CA SER A 71 -4.93 -31.74 -23.86
C SER A 71 -5.71 -30.64 -24.59
N VAL A 72 -5.59 -29.40 -24.12
CA VAL A 72 -6.22 -28.22 -24.75
C VAL A 72 -5.69 -28.00 -26.17
N PHE A 73 -4.38 -28.12 -26.39
CA PHE A 73 -3.77 -27.92 -27.71
C PHE A 73 -4.22 -28.98 -28.72
N ARG A 74 -4.33 -30.24 -28.27
CA ARG A 74 -4.86 -31.34 -29.09
C ARG A 74 -6.32 -31.07 -29.45
N HIS A 75 -7.15 -30.67 -28.48
CA HIS A 75 -8.56 -30.41 -28.69
C HIS A 75 -8.81 -29.21 -29.61
N ALA A 76 -8.01 -28.15 -29.46
CA ALA A 76 -8.06 -26.97 -30.31
C ALA A 76 -7.36 -27.16 -31.68
N CYS A 77 -6.87 -28.37 -31.97
CA CYS A 77 -6.17 -28.71 -33.22
C CYS A 77 -5.02 -27.75 -33.57
N VAL A 78 -4.24 -27.36 -32.56
CA VAL A 78 -3.12 -26.44 -32.74
C VAL A 78 -2.00 -27.11 -33.53
N PRO A 79 -1.38 -26.45 -34.53
CA PRO A 79 -0.27 -26.99 -35.30
C PRO A 79 1.07 -26.89 -34.54
N VAL A 80 1.12 -27.51 -33.36
CA VAL A 80 2.29 -27.55 -32.48
C VAL A 80 2.53 -28.99 -32.03
N ASP A 81 3.78 -29.41 -32.11
CA ASP A 81 4.28 -30.69 -31.61
C ASP A 81 5.26 -30.43 -30.47
N PHE A 82 5.08 -31.10 -29.34
CA PHE A 82 5.94 -30.90 -28.17
C PHE A 82 7.08 -31.92 -28.16
N GLU A 83 8.31 -31.41 -28.18
CA GLU A 83 9.50 -32.19 -27.90
C GLU A 83 9.81 -32.09 -26.40
N GLU A 84 9.46 -33.14 -25.66
CA GLU A 84 9.62 -33.16 -24.21
C GLU A 84 11.07 -33.40 -23.80
N VAL A 85 11.60 -32.52 -22.96
CA VAL A 85 12.93 -32.64 -22.37
C VAL A 85 12.79 -32.57 -20.85
N HIS A 86 13.35 -33.58 -20.17
CA HIS A 86 13.30 -33.64 -18.72
C HIS A 86 14.39 -32.74 -18.11
N VAL A 87 13.97 -31.79 -17.29
CA VAL A 87 14.85 -31.02 -16.41
C VAL A 87 14.11 -30.82 -15.09
N SER A 88 14.71 -31.31 -14.01
CA SER A 88 14.20 -31.22 -12.64
C SER A 88 15.24 -30.57 -11.72
N SER A 89 14.87 -30.37 -10.46
CA SER A 89 15.76 -29.88 -9.41
C SER A 89 17.02 -30.73 -9.20
N ASN A 90 16.94 -32.03 -9.48
CA ASN A 90 18.05 -32.99 -9.37
C ASN A 90 18.75 -33.26 -10.71
N ALA A 91 18.37 -32.55 -11.78
CA ALA A 91 18.95 -32.74 -13.10
C ALA A 91 20.45 -32.46 -13.09
N ASP A 92 21.20 -33.33 -13.76
CA ASP A 92 22.64 -33.15 -13.95
C ASP A 92 22.91 -32.03 -14.96
N GLU A 93 24.19 -31.75 -15.22
CA GLU A 93 24.52 -30.74 -16.24
C GLU A 93 24.19 -31.20 -17.66
N GLU A 94 24.12 -32.51 -17.91
CA GLU A 94 23.85 -33.06 -19.24
C GLU A 94 22.39 -32.84 -19.63
N ASP A 95 21.45 -33.04 -18.70
CA ASP A 95 20.03 -32.74 -18.86
C ASP A 95 19.81 -31.25 -19.22
N ILE A 96 20.53 -30.35 -18.54
CA ILE A 96 20.46 -28.91 -18.83
C ILE A 96 21.05 -28.60 -20.21
N ARG A 97 22.20 -29.19 -20.55
CA ARG A 97 22.80 -29.05 -21.88
C ARG A 97 21.84 -29.56 -22.96
N ASN A 98 21.20 -30.69 -22.75
CA ASN A 98 20.21 -31.27 -23.65
C ASN A 98 19.02 -30.31 -23.86
N ALA A 99 18.47 -29.75 -22.78
CA ALA A 99 17.41 -28.75 -22.86
C ALA A 99 17.84 -27.50 -23.62
N ILE A 100 19.05 -26.97 -23.38
CA ILE A 100 19.59 -25.83 -24.13
C ILE A 100 19.73 -26.17 -25.61
N MET A 101 20.21 -27.37 -25.95
CA MET A 101 20.34 -27.82 -27.34
C MET A 101 18.98 -27.94 -28.03
N ALA A 102 17.98 -28.53 -27.36
CA ALA A 102 16.62 -28.61 -27.86
C ALA A 102 16.02 -27.23 -28.11
N ILE A 103 16.20 -26.28 -27.18
CA ILE A 103 15.74 -24.90 -27.36
C ILE A 103 16.48 -24.20 -28.50
N ARG A 104 17.79 -24.42 -28.67
CA ARG A 104 18.54 -23.86 -29.81
C ARG A 104 18.04 -24.40 -31.14
N ARG A 105 17.65 -25.69 -31.20
CA ARG A 105 17.07 -26.32 -32.39
C ARG A 105 15.67 -25.79 -32.70
N ASN A 106 14.79 -25.72 -31.70
CA ASN A 106 13.37 -25.40 -31.91
C ASN A 106 13.09 -23.88 -31.85
N ARG A 107 14.01 -23.12 -31.27
CA ARG A 107 13.96 -21.68 -30.93
C ARG A 107 12.92 -21.26 -29.90
N VAL A 108 11.90 -22.08 -29.67
CA VAL A 108 10.79 -21.78 -28.76
C VAL A 108 10.62 -22.91 -27.75
N ALA A 109 10.31 -22.55 -26.50
CA ALA A 109 9.98 -23.52 -25.47
C ALA A 109 8.88 -23.06 -24.53
N LEU A 110 8.17 -24.03 -23.96
CA LEU A 110 7.25 -23.87 -22.84
C LEU A 110 7.82 -24.64 -21.65
N LYS A 111 8.04 -23.97 -20.51
CA LYS A 111 8.60 -24.61 -19.31
C LYS A 111 7.69 -24.48 -18.09
N GLY A 112 7.66 -25.53 -17.28
CA GLY A 112 7.27 -25.47 -15.88
C GLY A 112 8.38 -24.86 -15.02
N ASN A 113 8.14 -24.81 -13.72
CA ASN A 113 9.12 -24.28 -12.77
C ASN A 113 10.10 -25.36 -12.35
N ILE A 114 11.40 -25.03 -12.35
CA ILE A 114 12.46 -25.91 -11.84
C ILE A 114 12.85 -25.37 -10.46
N GLU A 115 12.76 -26.20 -9.43
CA GLU A 115 13.11 -25.83 -8.05
C GLU A 115 14.61 -25.51 -7.97
N THR A 116 14.98 -24.49 -7.20
CA THR A 116 16.37 -24.25 -6.81
C THR A 116 16.41 -24.19 -5.29
N ASN A 117 17.04 -25.18 -4.68
CA ASN A 117 17.11 -25.29 -3.23
C ASN A 117 18.23 -24.36 -2.68
N HIS A 118 17.91 -23.58 -1.64
CA HIS A 118 18.83 -22.64 -0.99
C HIS A 118 19.89 -23.34 -0.12
N ASN A 119 19.70 -24.62 0.21
CA ASN A 119 20.67 -25.43 0.97
C ASN A 119 21.79 -26.00 0.09
N LEU A 120 21.76 -25.75 -1.22
CA LEU A 120 22.81 -26.17 -2.14
C LEU A 120 24.04 -25.27 -1.97
N PRO A 121 25.26 -25.77 -2.26
CA PRO A 121 26.47 -24.98 -2.12
C PRO A 121 26.44 -23.74 -3.04
N PRO A 122 27.12 -22.64 -2.68
CA PRO A 122 27.16 -21.40 -3.50
C PRO A 122 27.67 -21.60 -4.93
N SER A 123 28.47 -22.65 -5.17
CA SER A 123 28.93 -23.05 -6.50
C SER A 123 27.81 -23.55 -7.42
N HIS A 124 26.69 -24.00 -6.86
CA HIS A 124 25.56 -24.51 -7.61
C HIS A 124 24.71 -23.37 -8.18
N LYS A 125 24.87 -23.11 -9.47
CA LYS A 125 24.05 -22.11 -10.18
C LYS A 125 22.63 -22.61 -10.42
N SER A 126 21.66 -21.72 -10.23
CA SER A 126 20.25 -22.03 -10.57
C SER A 126 20.11 -22.43 -12.03
N ARG A 127 19.48 -23.59 -12.26
CA ARG A 127 19.18 -24.11 -13.61
C ARG A 127 18.34 -23.14 -14.45
N ASN A 128 17.41 -22.40 -13.82
CA ASN A 128 16.65 -21.34 -14.48
C ASN A 128 17.57 -20.21 -14.97
N ASN A 129 18.58 -19.83 -14.18
CA ASN A 129 19.53 -18.78 -14.55
C ASN A 129 20.46 -19.23 -15.69
N ILE A 130 20.91 -20.49 -15.67
CA ILE A 130 21.71 -21.08 -16.74
C ILE A 130 20.96 -21.03 -18.08
N LEU A 131 19.66 -21.38 -18.09
CA LEU A 131 18.83 -21.29 -19.30
C LEU A 131 18.74 -19.85 -19.82
N ARG A 132 18.48 -18.88 -18.93
CA ARG A 132 18.35 -17.45 -19.30
C ARG A 132 19.63 -16.87 -19.87
N THR A 133 20.75 -17.13 -19.21
CA THR A 133 22.06 -16.59 -19.60
C THR A 133 22.64 -17.29 -20.83
N SER A 134 22.56 -18.62 -20.92
CA SER A 134 23.13 -19.41 -22.05
C SER A 134 22.38 -19.23 -23.37
N LEU A 135 21.12 -18.79 -23.30
CA LEU A 135 20.27 -18.48 -24.45
C LEU A 135 20.09 -16.96 -24.66
N ASP A 136 20.73 -16.12 -23.84
CA ASP A 136 20.60 -14.66 -23.85
C ASP A 136 19.13 -14.18 -23.88
N LEU A 137 18.29 -14.78 -23.03
CA LEU A 137 16.87 -14.44 -22.85
C LEU A 137 16.74 -13.19 -21.98
N TYR A 138 17.18 -12.05 -22.50
CA TYR A 138 17.43 -10.82 -21.74
C TYR A 138 16.18 -10.07 -21.27
N ALA A 139 15.03 -10.24 -21.95
CA ALA A 139 13.81 -9.53 -21.63
C ALA A 139 12.77 -10.49 -21.01
N ASN A 140 12.58 -10.42 -19.70
CA ASN A 140 11.45 -11.08 -19.04
C ASN A 140 10.24 -10.13 -19.05
N VAL A 141 9.16 -10.55 -19.69
CA VAL A 141 7.93 -9.78 -19.86
C VAL A 141 6.79 -10.47 -19.13
N ILE A 142 6.05 -9.71 -18.33
CA ILE A 142 4.95 -10.20 -17.52
C ILE A 142 3.75 -9.27 -17.70
N HIS A 143 2.59 -9.86 -17.95
CA HIS A 143 1.34 -9.13 -18.11
C HIS A 143 0.43 -9.37 -16.90
N CYS A 144 0.35 -8.37 -16.02
CA CYS A 144 -0.51 -8.40 -14.86
C CYS A 144 -1.81 -7.66 -15.18
N LYS A 145 -2.83 -8.43 -15.56
CA LYS A 145 -4.17 -7.92 -15.86
C LYS A 145 -5.18 -8.46 -14.86
N SER A 146 -6.02 -7.59 -14.31
CA SER A 146 -7.20 -8.00 -13.55
C SER A 146 -8.11 -8.84 -14.45
N LEU A 147 -8.39 -10.07 -14.03
CA LEU A 147 -9.24 -10.99 -14.78
C LEU A 147 -10.71 -10.83 -14.37
N PRO A 148 -11.66 -10.98 -15.31
CA PRO A 148 -13.06 -11.06 -14.96
C PRO A 148 -13.31 -12.35 -14.14
N GLY A 149 -14.28 -12.31 -13.22
CA GLY A 149 -14.55 -13.39 -12.26
C GLY A 149 -13.62 -13.46 -11.04
N VAL A 150 -12.41 -12.87 -11.10
CA VAL A 150 -11.46 -12.88 -9.97
C VAL A 150 -11.58 -11.60 -9.14
N VAL A 151 -12.30 -11.70 -8.03
CA VAL A 151 -12.47 -10.56 -7.11
C VAL A 151 -11.22 -10.39 -6.23
N THR A 152 -10.58 -9.23 -6.36
CA THR A 152 -9.43 -8.81 -5.55
C THR A 152 -9.66 -7.43 -4.93
N ARG A 153 -8.74 -6.99 -4.07
CA ARG A 153 -8.82 -5.67 -3.40
C ARG A 153 -8.79 -4.50 -4.41
N HIS A 154 -7.97 -4.61 -5.45
CA HIS A 154 -7.81 -3.58 -6.47
C HIS A 154 -8.44 -4.07 -7.78
N LYS A 155 -9.07 -3.15 -8.53
CA LYS A 155 -9.72 -3.46 -9.81
C LYS A 155 -9.00 -2.76 -10.96
N ASP A 156 -9.28 -3.21 -12.17
CA ASP A 156 -8.83 -2.58 -13.42
C ASP A 156 -7.32 -2.37 -13.51
N ILE A 157 -6.55 -3.39 -13.10
CA ILE A 157 -5.10 -3.42 -13.26
C ILE A 157 -4.77 -3.93 -14.66
N ASP A 158 -3.89 -3.23 -15.39
CA ASP A 158 -3.34 -3.68 -16.67
C ASP A 158 -1.90 -3.18 -16.83
N ILE A 159 -0.95 -3.87 -16.19
CA ILE A 159 0.46 -3.47 -16.11
C ILE A 159 1.32 -4.46 -16.89
N LEU A 160 2.24 -3.94 -17.72
CA LEU A 160 3.34 -4.73 -18.29
C LEU A 160 4.62 -4.48 -17.51
N ILE A 161 5.26 -5.56 -17.07
CA ILE A 161 6.58 -5.51 -16.43
C ILE A 161 7.60 -6.06 -17.42
N VAL A 162 8.62 -5.25 -17.70
CA VAL A 162 9.78 -5.61 -18.52
C VAL A 162 11.02 -5.60 -17.62
N ARG A 163 11.53 -6.78 -17.34
CA ARG A 163 12.64 -7.04 -16.43
C ARG A 163 13.88 -7.45 -17.20
N GLU A 164 15.01 -6.82 -16.87
CA GLU A 164 16.34 -7.30 -17.27
C GLU A 164 16.60 -8.68 -16.63
N ASN A 165 17.08 -9.66 -17.40
CA ASN A 165 17.05 -11.06 -16.98
C ASN A 165 18.43 -11.78 -17.04
N THR A 166 19.52 -11.05 -17.31
CA THR A 166 20.85 -11.61 -17.60
C THR A 166 22.02 -10.96 -16.85
N GLU A 167 21.79 -9.92 -16.06
CA GLU A 167 22.80 -9.31 -15.18
C GLU A 167 22.18 -8.86 -13.84
N GLY A 168 22.84 -7.92 -13.15
CA GLY A 168 22.47 -7.45 -11.84
C GLY A 168 22.92 -8.42 -10.75
N GLU A 169 22.07 -8.55 -9.74
CA GLU A 169 22.29 -9.40 -8.56
C GLU A 169 22.32 -10.89 -8.94
N TYR A 170 21.75 -11.25 -10.10
CA TYR A 170 21.67 -12.65 -10.57
C TYR A 170 22.90 -13.06 -11.39
N SER A 171 23.94 -12.22 -11.39
CA SER A 171 25.27 -12.61 -11.83
C SER A 171 25.89 -13.67 -10.90
N SER A 172 25.37 -13.80 -9.67
CA SER A 172 25.78 -14.79 -8.65
C SER A 172 27.29 -14.76 -8.39
N LEU A 173 27.84 -13.55 -8.30
CA LEU A 173 29.23 -13.31 -7.96
C LEU A 173 29.32 -13.01 -6.47
N GLU A 174 29.46 -14.06 -5.68
CA GLU A 174 29.54 -13.98 -4.22
C GLU A 174 30.83 -14.63 -3.73
N HIS A 175 31.42 -14.04 -2.71
CA HIS A 175 32.59 -14.59 -2.03
C HIS A 175 32.61 -14.14 -0.57
N GLU A 176 33.29 -14.92 0.26
CA GLU A 176 33.54 -14.59 1.66
C GLU A 176 35.00 -14.14 1.78
N SER A 177 35.21 -12.83 1.84
CA SER A 177 36.56 -12.24 1.88
C SER A 177 37.32 -12.61 3.15
N VAL A 178 36.59 -12.61 4.27
CA VAL A 178 37.03 -13.06 5.60
C VAL A 178 35.86 -13.80 6.23
N ALA A 179 36.12 -14.78 7.11
CA ALA A 179 35.08 -15.51 7.82
C ALA A 179 34.07 -14.55 8.48
N GLY A 180 32.80 -14.65 8.08
CA GLY A 180 31.69 -13.79 8.50
C GLY A 180 31.44 -12.55 7.62
N VAL A 181 32.27 -12.27 6.62
CA VAL A 181 32.15 -11.11 5.71
C VAL A 181 31.89 -11.59 4.28
N VAL A 182 30.62 -11.53 3.87
CA VAL A 182 30.16 -11.98 2.55
C VAL A 182 29.88 -10.80 1.64
N GLU A 183 30.55 -10.79 0.49
CA GLU A 183 30.36 -9.78 -0.55
C GLU A 183 29.55 -10.35 -1.70
N SER A 184 28.59 -9.57 -2.21
CA SER A 184 27.79 -9.89 -3.40
C SER A 184 27.95 -8.79 -4.43
N LEU A 185 28.55 -9.13 -5.58
CA LEU A 185 28.91 -8.19 -6.62
C LEU A 185 27.78 -8.07 -7.65
N LYS A 186 27.11 -6.91 -7.63
CA LYS A 186 26.08 -6.54 -8.61
C LYS A 186 26.72 -5.89 -9.83
N ILE A 187 26.50 -6.48 -11.01
CA ILE A 187 27.03 -5.96 -12.29
C ILE A 187 25.89 -5.38 -13.13
N ILE A 188 26.00 -4.09 -13.48
CA ILE A 188 25.11 -3.43 -14.46
C ILE A 188 25.98 -2.90 -15.61
N THR A 189 25.59 -3.22 -16.84
CA THR A 189 26.33 -2.79 -18.04
C THR A 189 25.47 -1.89 -18.93
N LYS A 190 26.11 -0.93 -19.61
CA LYS A 190 25.43 -0.03 -20.55
C LYS A 190 24.74 -0.80 -21.68
N ALA A 191 25.40 -1.82 -22.23
CA ALA A 191 24.87 -2.61 -23.34
C ALA A 191 23.56 -3.33 -22.97
N LYS A 192 23.52 -4.01 -21.81
CA LYS A 192 22.34 -4.75 -21.36
C LYS A 192 21.22 -3.82 -20.89
N SER A 193 21.57 -2.68 -20.28
CA SER A 193 20.61 -1.64 -19.91
C SER A 193 19.95 -0.96 -21.12
N LEU A 194 20.71 -0.70 -22.20
CA LEU A 194 20.17 -0.14 -23.44
C LEU A 194 19.19 -1.10 -24.12
N ARG A 195 19.56 -2.37 -24.31
CA ARG A 195 18.68 -3.34 -25.00
C ARG A 195 17.36 -3.58 -24.27
N ILE A 196 17.36 -3.62 -22.93
CA ILE A 196 16.12 -3.84 -22.17
C ILE A 196 15.22 -2.61 -22.21
N ALA A 197 15.81 -1.40 -22.16
CA ALA A 197 15.07 -0.16 -22.34
C ALA A 197 14.48 -0.07 -23.76
N GLU A 198 15.28 -0.36 -24.80
CA GLU A 198 14.82 -0.42 -26.19
C GLU A 198 13.66 -1.41 -26.37
N TYR A 199 13.78 -2.60 -25.77
CA TYR A 199 12.72 -3.58 -25.79
C TYR A 199 11.44 -3.06 -25.11
N ALA A 200 11.55 -2.42 -23.94
CA ALA A 200 10.41 -1.88 -23.22
C ALA A 200 9.67 -0.80 -24.00
N PHE A 201 10.39 0.16 -24.59
CA PHE A 201 9.79 1.22 -25.41
C PHE A 201 9.21 0.70 -26.72
N LYS A 202 9.88 -0.26 -27.36
CA LYS A 202 9.36 -0.93 -28.55
C LYS A 202 8.05 -1.68 -28.23
N LEU A 203 8.03 -2.45 -27.16
CA LEU A 203 6.84 -3.16 -26.70
C LEU A 203 5.71 -2.19 -26.37
N ALA A 204 6.00 -1.09 -25.68
CA ALA A 204 5.02 -0.05 -25.37
C ALA A 204 4.41 0.53 -26.65
N HIS A 205 5.24 0.84 -27.65
CA HIS A 205 4.79 1.36 -28.94
C HIS A 205 3.92 0.35 -29.71
N GLU A 206 4.38 -0.90 -29.85
CA GLU A 206 3.65 -1.96 -30.57
C GLU A 206 2.33 -2.35 -29.91
N SER A 207 2.24 -2.24 -28.57
CA SER A 207 1.02 -2.52 -27.82
C SER A 207 0.09 -1.32 -27.65
N GLY A 208 0.43 -0.16 -28.24
CA GLY A 208 -0.37 1.07 -28.12
C GLY A 208 -0.40 1.66 -26.71
N ARG A 209 0.57 1.31 -25.86
CA ARG A 209 0.73 1.84 -24.51
C ARG A 209 1.37 3.22 -24.53
N LYS A 210 1.03 4.03 -23.53
CA LYS A 210 1.33 5.48 -23.55
C LYS A 210 2.43 5.86 -22.58
N LYS A 211 2.73 5.02 -21.59
CA LYS A 211 3.67 5.37 -20.53
C LYS A 211 4.65 4.25 -20.18
N VAL A 212 5.92 4.63 -20.01
CA VAL A 212 7.00 3.76 -19.53
C VAL A 212 7.60 4.37 -18.26
N THR A 213 7.59 3.61 -17.16
CA THR A 213 8.20 3.98 -15.88
C THR A 213 9.47 3.16 -15.64
N ALA A 214 10.63 3.82 -15.54
CA ALA A 214 11.88 3.17 -15.13
C ALA A 214 11.96 3.07 -13.61
N VAL A 215 12.05 1.85 -13.07
CA VAL A 215 12.13 1.60 -11.62
C VAL A 215 13.58 1.33 -11.22
N HIS A 216 14.07 2.04 -10.19
CA HIS A 216 15.48 2.00 -9.78
C HIS A 216 15.67 2.34 -8.28
N LYS A 217 16.92 2.28 -7.80
CA LYS A 217 17.39 2.79 -6.50
C LYS A 217 18.63 3.68 -6.66
N ALA A 218 18.68 4.45 -7.76
CA ALA A 218 19.77 5.38 -8.07
C ALA A 218 20.05 6.48 -7.01
N ASN A 219 19.16 6.70 -6.05
CA ASN A 219 19.42 7.58 -4.90
C ASN A 219 20.51 7.01 -3.96
N ILE A 220 20.57 5.67 -3.84
CA ILE A 220 21.58 4.95 -3.06
C ILE A 220 22.70 4.45 -3.99
N MET A 221 22.36 3.66 -5.02
CA MET A 221 23.33 3.11 -5.98
C MET A 221 23.53 4.07 -7.17
N LYS A 222 24.23 5.18 -6.91
CA LYS A 222 24.39 6.28 -7.87
C LYS A 222 25.06 5.87 -9.19
N LEU A 223 26.00 4.92 -9.16
CA LEU A 223 26.70 4.45 -10.36
C LEU A 223 25.93 3.37 -11.12
N GLY A 224 25.66 2.22 -10.48
CA GLY A 224 25.01 1.09 -11.15
C GLY A 224 23.60 1.42 -11.64
N ASP A 225 22.71 1.80 -10.72
CA ASP A 225 21.33 2.14 -11.07
C ASP A 225 21.21 3.50 -11.76
N GLY A 226 22.16 4.42 -11.50
CA GLY A 226 22.26 5.67 -12.25
C GLY A 226 22.57 5.43 -13.73
N LEU A 227 23.46 4.49 -14.05
CA LEU A 227 23.74 4.08 -15.43
C LEU A 227 22.50 3.48 -16.12
N PHE A 228 21.78 2.60 -15.44
CA PHE A 228 20.52 2.03 -15.96
C PHE A 228 19.49 3.13 -16.26
N LEU A 229 19.29 4.07 -15.33
CA LEU A 229 18.36 5.17 -15.48
C LEU A 229 18.78 6.12 -16.62
N GLN A 230 20.08 6.39 -16.77
CA GLN A 230 20.60 7.16 -17.88
C GLN A 230 20.31 6.47 -19.22
N CYS A 231 20.55 5.17 -19.33
CA CYS A 231 20.23 4.41 -20.55
C CYS A 231 18.73 4.51 -20.87
N CYS A 232 17.85 4.38 -19.88
CA CYS A 232 16.41 4.53 -20.08
C CYS A 232 16.05 5.93 -20.63
N ARG A 233 16.68 6.99 -20.12
CA ARG A 233 16.50 8.37 -20.64
C ARG A 233 17.02 8.52 -22.07
N GLU A 234 18.18 7.94 -22.39
CA GLU A 234 18.74 7.93 -23.74
C GLU A 234 17.78 7.26 -24.74
N VAL A 235 17.15 6.14 -24.36
CA VAL A 235 16.14 5.48 -25.19
C VAL A 235 14.85 6.30 -25.28
N ALA A 236 14.38 6.86 -24.17
CA ALA A 236 13.15 7.65 -24.10
C ALA A 236 13.16 8.82 -25.10
N ALA A 237 14.31 9.47 -25.29
CA ALA A 237 14.47 10.55 -26.26
C ALA A 237 14.16 10.13 -27.71
N ARG A 238 14.26 8.84 -28.03
CA ARG A 238 13.92 8.29 -29.36
C ARG A 238 12.44 7.95 -29.53
N TYR A 239 11.66 8.00 -28.45
CA TYR A 239 10.22 7.72 -28.43
C TYR A 239 9.43 8.88 -27.78
N PRO A 240 9.45 10.09 -28.38
CA PRO A 240 8.83 11.28 -27.79
C PRO A 240 7.30 11.17 -27.58
N GLN A 241 6.66 10.24 -28.29
CA GLN A 241 5.22 9.94 -28.18
C GLN A 241 4.85 9.11 -26.94
N ILE A 242 5.84 8.52 -26.24
CA ILE A 242 5.63 7.72 -25.03
C ILE A 242 6.08 8.55 -23.83
N THR A 243 5.18 8.75 -22.87
CA THR A 243 5.51 9.43 -21.62
C THR A 243 6.54 8.61 -20.83
N PHE A 244 7.68 9.21 -20.54
CA PHE A 244 8.71 8.60 -19.71
C PHE A 244 8.68 9.16 -18.29
N GLU A 245 8.61 8.25 -17.31
CA GLU A 245 8.75 8.56 -15.89
C GLU A 245 9.83 7.68 -15.26
N ASN A 246 10.34 8.08 -14.11
CA ASN A 246 11.20 7.24 -13.29
C ASN A 246 10.72 7.26 -11.84
N MET A 247 10.87 6.15 -11.14
CA MET A 247 10.41 6.02 -9.76
C MET A 247 11.38 5.16 -8.98
N ILE A 248 11.61 5.54 -7.72
CA ILE A 248 12.42 4.75 -6.80
C ILE A 248 11.62 3.49 -6.40
N VAL A 249 12.28 2.34 -6.30
CA VAL A 249 11.63 1.02 -6.11
C VAL A 249 10.81 0.91 -4.83
N ASP A 250 11.21 1.58 -3.75
CA ASP A 250 10.48 1.66 -2.48
C ASP A 250 9.14 2.42 -2.62
N ASN A 251 9.18 3.60 -3.25
CA ASN A 251 7.97 4.34 -3.57
C ASN A 251 7.11 3.56 -4.58
N THR A 252 7.75 2.87 -5.52
CA THR A 252 7.04 2.04 -6.52
C THR A 252 6.21 0.96 -5.85
N THR A 253 6.77 0.21 -4.90
CA THR A 253 6.01 -0.82 -4.18
C THR A 253 4.89 -0.23 -3.33
N MET A 254 5.12 0.91 -2.66
CA MET A 254 4.08 1.65 -1.94
C MET A 254 2.94 2.12 -2.86
N GLN A 255 3.28 2.63 -4.05
CA GLN A 255 2.32 3.08 -5.06
C GLN A 255 1.54 1.91 -5.69
N LEU A 256 2.18 0.76 -5.89
CA LEU A 256 1.53 -0.43 -6.43
C LEU A 256 0.43 -0.97 -5.51
N VAL A 257 0.66 -1.00 -4.20
CA VAL A 257 -0.33 -1.52 -3.23
C VAL A 257 -1.41 -0.51 -2.88
N SER A 258 -1.24 0.77 -3.25
CA SER A 258 -2.22 1.83 -2.98
C SER A 258 -3.03 2.18 -4.23
N ARG A 259 -2.35 2.53 -5.34
CA ARG A 259 -2.95 2.96 -6.60
C ARG A 259 -2.21 2.34 -7.81
N PRO A 260 -2.36 1.02 -8.07
CA PRO A 260 -1.65 0.34 -9.15
C PRO A 260 -2.03 0.82 -10.56
N GLN A 261 -3.24 1.37 -10.75
CA GLN A 261 -3.78 1.80 -12.06
C GLN A 261 -2.98 2.94 -12.70
N GLN A 262 -2.07 3.56 -11.95
CA GLN A 262 -1.21 4.60 -12.48
C GLN A 262 -0.05 4.09 -13.35
N PHE A 263 0.25 2.79 -13.28
CA PHE A 263 1.34 2.17 -14.02
C PHE A 263 0.82 1.57 -15.33
N ASP A 264 1.64 1.66 -16.37
CA ASP A 264 1.36 1.12 -17.70
C ASP A 264 2.46 0.10 -18.05
N VAL A 265 3.56 0.53 -18.70
CA VAL A 265 4.78 -0.29 -18.85
C VAL A 265 5.80 0.10 -17.78
N MET A 266 6.40 -0.89 -17.13
CA MET A 266 7.44 -0.70 -16.13
C MET A 266 8.71 -1.41 -16.58
N VAL A 267 9.84 -0.71 -16.64
CA VAL A 267 11.14 -1.28 -16.99
C VAL A 267 12.10 -1.21 -15.81
N MET A 268 12.80 -2.30 -15.50
CA MET A 268 13.65 -2.36 -14.30
C MET A 268 14.78 -3.40 -14.36
N PRO A 269 15.83 -3.22 -13.53
CA PRO A 269 16.86 -4.22 -13.29
C PRO A 269 16.33 -5.52 -12.69
N ASN A 270 17.17 -6.54 -12.70
CA ASN A 270 16.80 -7.93 -12.51
C ASN A 270 16.11 -8.24 -11.17
N LEU A 271 16.73 -7.92 -10.03
CA LEU A 271 16.16 -8.24 -8.72
C LEU A 271 14.84 -7.50 -8.46
N TYR A 272 14.77 -6.21 -8.80
CA TYR A 272 13.56 -5.40 -8.61
C TYR A 272 12.41 -5.91 -9.46
N GLY A 273 12.71 -6.34 -10.69
CA GLY A 273 11.76 -7.04 -11.57
C GLY A 273 11.11 -8.23 -10.89
N ASN A 274 11.89 -9.04 -10.17
CA ASN A 274 11.34 -10.19 -9.46
C ASN A 274 10.39 -9.78 -8.32
N ILE A 275 10.75 -8.75 -7.55
CA ILE A 275 9.95 -8.29 -6.41
C ILE A 275 8.65 -7.67 -6.89
N VAL A 276 8.75 -6.70 -7.80
CA VAL A 276 7.59 -5.97 -8.37
C VAL A 276 6.64 -6.93 -9.08
N ASN A 277 7.16 -7.91 -9.82
CA ASN A 277 6.35 -8.99 -10.41
C ASN A 277 5.51 -9.74 -9.37
N ASN A 278 6.10 -10.18 -8.26
CA ASN A 278 5.36 -10.93 -7.24
C ASN A 278 4.29 -10.05 -6.57
N VAL A 279 4.58 -8.76 -6.35
CA VAL A 279 3.57 -7.80 -5.86
C VAL A 279 2.41 -7.71 -6.84
N CYS A 280 2.67 -7.47 -8.13
CA CYS A 280 1.63 -7.37 -9.15
C CYS A 280 0.84 -8.67 -9.32
N ALA A 281 1.49 -9.83 -9.21
CA ALA A 281 0.81 -11.12 -9.22
C ALA A 281 -0.15 -11.26 -8.03
N GLY A 282 0.25 -10.85 -6.83
CA GLY A 282 -0.64 -10.78 -5.67
C GLY A 282 -1.83 -9.84 -5.88
N LEU A 283 -1.60 -8.67 -6.50
CA LEU A 283 -2.65 -7.68 -6.75
C LEU A 283 -3.76 -8.19 -7.67
N VAL A 284 -3.43 -9.03 -8.66
CA VAL A 284 -4.40 -9.55 -9.65
C VAL A 284 -5.00 -10.91 -9.28
N GLY A 285 -4.68 -11.46 -8.10
CA GLY A 285 -5.33 -12.66 -7.56
C GLY A 285 -4.41 -13.85 -7.34
N GLY A 286 -3.11 -13.71 -7.60
CA GLY A 286 -2.08 -14.65 -7.17
C GLY A 286 -1.27 -15.30 -8.30
N PRO A 287 -0.33 -16.19 -7.93
CA PRO A 287 0.65 -16.78 -8.83
C PRO A 287 0.05 -17.65 -9.94
N GLY A 288 -1.12 -18.26 -9.70
CA GLY A 288 -1.79 -19.16 -10.64
C GLY A 288 -2.48 -18.47 -11.82
N LEU A 289 -2.45 -17.14 -11.89
CA LEU A 289 -3.13 -16.35 -12.92
C LEU A 289 -2.20 -15.64 -13.89
N VAL A 290 -0.96 -15.39 -13.50
CA VAL A 290 -0.08 -14.48 -14.24
C VAL A 290 0.91 -15.28 -15.08
N ALA A 291 0.89 -15.00 -16.39
CA ALA A 291 1.82 -15.57 -17.36
C ALA A 291 3.06 -14.70 -17.55
N GLY A 292 4.18 -15.33 -17.88
CA GLY A 292 5.44 -14.69 -18.21
C GLY A 292 6.08 -15.25 -19.47
N ALA A 293 6.94 -14.45 -20.08
CA ALA A 293 7.73 -14.85 -21.22
C ALA A 293 9.14 -14.28 -21.11
N ASN A 294 10.14 -15.05 -21.51
CA ASN A 294 11.52 -14.59 -21.61
C ASN A 294 11.88 -14.56 -23.10
N TYR A 295 12.23 -13.39 -23.58
CA TYR A 295 12.60 -13.16 -24.97
C TYR A 295 14.09 -12.85 -25.06
N GLY A 296 14.76 -13.52 -25.99
CA GLY A 296 16.07 -13.14 -26.50
C GLY A 296 15.95 -12.61 -27.92
N HIS A 297 17.08 -12.45 -28.61
CA HIS A 297 17.08 -12.03 -30.02
C HIS A 297 16.51 -13.09 -30.96
N VAL A 298 16.79 -14.38 -30.70
CA VAL A 298 16.40 -15.51 -31.55
C VAL A 298 15.49 -16.51 -30.82
N TYR A 299 15.62 -16.59 -29.49
CA TYR A 299 14.96 -17.61 -28.68
C TYR A 299 13.86 -17.01 -27.81
N ALA A 300 12.84 -17.81 -27.49
CA ALA A 300 11.77 -17.43 -26.57
C ALA A 300 11.37 -18.61 -25.68
N VAL A 301 11.23 -18.35 -24.38
CA VAL A 301 10.83 -19.34 -23.38
C VAL A 301 9.66 -18.81 -22.56
N PHE A 302 8.53 -19.50 -22.65
CA PHE A 302 7.26 -19.15 -22.00
C PHE A 302 7.09 -19.95 -20.71
N GLU A 303 6.63 -19.29 -19.64
CA GLU A 303 6.48 -19.89 -18.32
C GLU A 303 5.48 -19.12 -17.46
N THR A 304 5.17 -19.63 -16.26
CA THR A 304 4.41 -18.86 -15.28
C THR A 304 5.22 -17.66 -14.79
N ALA A 305 4.56 -16.53 -14.52
CA ALA A 305 5.22 -15.31 -14.06
C ALA A 305 5.95 -15.51 -12.72
N THR A 306 5.36 -16.30 -11.83
CA THR A 306 5.98 -16.67 -10.55
C THR A 306 6.77 -17.97 -10.71
N ARG A 307 7.84 -18.14 -9.94
CA ARG A 307 8.71 -19.33 -9.97
C ARG A 307 8.34 -20.35 -8.89
N ASN A 308 7.06 -20.39 -8.51
CA ASN A 308 6.57 -21.32 -7.49
C ASN A 308 6.33 -22.71 -8.11
N THR A 309 6.94 -23.75 -7.55
CA THR A 309 6.74 -25.13 -7.99
C THR A 309 5.44 -25.74 -7.47
N GLY A 310 4.78 -25.14 -6.47
CA GLY A 310 3.52 -25.64 -5.93
C GLY A 310 3.65 -27.03 -5.29
N LYS A 311 4.83 -27.40 -4.79
CA LYS A 311 5.14 -28.75 -4.28
C LYS A 311 4.14 -29.28 -3.26
N SER A 312 3.57 -28.41 -2.42
CA SER A 312 2.56 -28.78 -1.41
C SER A 312 1.23 -29.25 -2.01
N ILE A 313 0.94 -28.89 -3.27
CA ILE A 313 -0.32 -29.20 -3.97
C ILE A 313 -0.13 -30.07 -5.22
N ALA A 314 1.09 -30.49 -5.51
CA ALA A 314 1.41 -31.35 -6.65
C ALA A 314 0.69 -32.71 -6.56
N ASN A 315 0.23 -33.21 -7.72
CA ASN A 315 -0.48 -34.49 -7.87
C ASN A 315 -1.80 -34.58 -7.11
N LYS A 316 -2.36 -33.44 -6.69
CA LYS A 316 -3.67 -33.38 -6.04
C LYS A 316 -4.77 -32.92 -6.99
N ASN A 317 -4.43 -32.58 -8.24
CA ASN A 317 -5.36 -32.07 -9.25
C ASN A 317 -6.15 -30.84 -8.76
N ILE A 318 -5.50 -29.98 -7.99
CA ILE A 318 -6.06 -28.72 -7.49
C ILE A 318 -5.28 -27.50 -7.99
N ALA A 319 -4.13 -27.69 -8.65
CA ALA A 319 -3.36 -26.59 -9.19
C ALA A 319 -4.14 -25.84 -10.29
N ASN A 320 -4.10 -24.51 -10.22
CA ASN A 320 -4.76 -23.65 -11.20
C ASN A 320 -3.95 -23.62 -12.52
N PRO A 321 -4.52 -24.04 -13.66
CA PRO A 321 -3.82 -24.08 -14.94
C PRO A 321 -3.76 -22.74 -15.69
N THR A 322 -4.47 -21.70 -15.22
CA THR A 322 -4.67 -20.45 -15.97
C THR A 322 -3.37 -19.75 -16.35
N ALA A 323 -2.42 -19.58 -15.43
CA ALA A 323 -1.12 -18.96 -15.73
C ALA A 323 -0.36 -19.71 -16.84
N THR A 324 -0.35 -21.04 -16.78
CA THR A 324 0.35 -21.89 -17.76
C THR A 324 -0.35 -21.85 -19.12
N LEU A 325 -1.68 -21.88 -19.14
CA LEU A 325 -2.47 -21.75 -20.38
C LEU A 325 -2.33 -20.35 -21.01
N LEU A 326 -2.27 -19.29 -20.21
CA LEU A 326 -2.01 -17.94 -20.70
C LEU A 326 -0.57 -17.80 -21.23
N ALA A 327 0.42 -18.44 -20.59
CA ALA A 327 1.79 -18.48 -21.08
C ALA A 327 1.88 -19.22 -22.43
N SER A 328 1.15 -20.32 -22.60
CA SER A 328 1.06 -21.02 -23.88
C SER A 328 0.31 -20.20 -24.95
N CYS A 329 -0.65 -19.35 -24.57
CA CYS A 329 -1.24 -18.37 -25.50
C CYS A 329 -0.23 -17.32 -25.95
N MET A 330 0.63 -16.80 -25.05
CA MET A 330 1.73 -15.89 -25.43
C MET A 330 2.71 -16.56 -26.39
N MET A 331 2.97 -17.85 -26.19
CA MET A 331 3.78 -18.66 -27.10
C MET A 331 3.16 -18.75 -28.50
N LEU A 332 1.85 -19.00 -28.59
CA LEU A 332 1.15 -19.05 -29.87
C LEU A 332 1.20 -17.71 -30.61
N ASP A 333 1.09 -16.57 -29.90
CA ASP A 333 1.26 -15.26 -30.50
C ASP A 333 2.67 -15.05 -31.05
N HIS A 334 3.69 -15.53 -30.34
CA HIS A 334 5.08 -15.48 -30.81
C HIS A 334 5.29 -16.32 -32.07
N LEU A 335 4.64 -17.50 -32.15
CA LEU A 335 4.62 -18.38 -33.32
C LEU A 335 3.73 -17.87 -34.47
N LYS A 336 3.10 -16.68 -34.32
CA LYS A 336 2.16 -16.09 -35.28
C LYS A 336 0.87 -16.91 -35.49
N LEU A 337 0.49 -17.71 -34.50
CA LEU A 337 -0.74 -18.51 -34.46
C LEU A 337 -1.85 -17.79 -33.67
N HIS A 338 -2.13 -16.53 -34.05
CA HIS A 338 -2.99 -15.61 -33.29
C HIS A 338 -4.44 -16.08 -33.15
N SER A 339 -4.99 -16.79 -34.14
CA SER A 339 -6.36 -17.33 -34.09
C SER A 339 -6.52 -18.33 -32.94
N TYR A 340 -5.60 -19.29 -32.84
CA TYR A 340 -5.56 -20.28 -31.76
C TYR A 340 -5.32 -19.62 -30.40
N ALA A 341 -4.38 -18.68 -30.33
CA ALA A 341 -4.08 -17.93 -29.11
C ALA A 341 -5.32 -17.18 -28.59
N THR A 342 -6.08 -16.54 -29.48
CA THR A 342 -7.31 -15.81 -29.15
C THR A 342 -8.42 -16.75 -28.70
N SER A 343 -8.61 -17.87 -29.41
CA SER A 343 -9.63 -18.87 -29.08
C SER A 343 -9.41 -19.48 -27.69
N ILE A 344 -8.19 -19.95 -27.41
CA ILE A 344 -7.86 -20.56 -26.11
C ILE A 344 -7.95 -19.51 -25.00
N ARG A 345 -7.40 -18.31 -25.20
CA ARG A 345 -7.47 -17.24 -24.19
C ARG A 345 -8.90 -16.84 -23.86
N LYS A 346 -9.77 -16.73 -24.87
CA LYS A 346 -11.19 -16.44 -24.66
C LYS A 346 -11.88 -17.53 -23.85
N ALA A 347 -11.58 -18.81 -24.14
CA ALA A 347 -12.14 -19.93 -23.39
C ALA A 347 -11.65 -19.95 -21.93
N VAL A 348 -10.37 -19.69 -21.69
CA VAL A 348 -9.80 -19.59 -20.34
C VAL A 348 -10.44 -18.43 -19.56
N LEU A 349 -10.61 -17.26 -20.17
CA LEU A 349 -11.29 -16.14 -19.51
C LEU A 349 -12.76 -16.46 -19.22
N ALA A 350 -13.46 -17.14 -20.13
CA ALA A 350 -14.85 -17.54 -19.93
C ALA A 350 -15.01 -18.57 -18.79
N SER A 351 -14.09 -19.52 -18.63
CA SER A 351 -14.15 -20.46 -17.50
C SER A 351 -13.91 -19.79 -16.14
N MET A 352 -13.19 -18.66 -16.13
CA MET A 352 -12.96 -17.88 -14.92
C MET A 352 -14.19 -17.07 -14.48
N ASP A 353 -15.10 -16.75 -15.40
CA ASP A 353 -16.37 -16.11 -15.10
C ASP A 353 -17.40 -17.07 -14.47
N ASN A 354 -17.23 -18.38 -14.68
CA ASN A 354 -18.06 -19.41 -14.05
C ASN A 354 -17.56 -19.72 -12.62
N GLU A 355 -18.27 -19.23 -11.60
CA GLU A 355 -17.94 -19.48 -10.18
C GLU A 355 -17.86 -20.99 -9.82
N ASN A 356 -18.52 -21.86 -10.59
CA ASN A 356 -18.51 -23.31 -10.39
C ASN A 356 -17.24 -24.02 -10.88
N GLU A 357 -16.48 -23.41 -11.82
CA GLU A 357 -15.30 -24.03 -12.46
C GLU A 357 -13.98 -23.46 -11.92
N THR A 358 -14.01 -22.34 -11.20
CA THR A 358 -12.83 -21.76 -10.57
C THR A 358 -12.25 -22.70 -9.50
N SER A 359 -11.05 -23.23 -9.75
CA SER A 359 -10.33 -24.12 -8.82
C SER A 359 -10.21 -23.50 -7.43
N SER A 360 -10.29 -24.33 -6.38
CA SER A 360 -10.32 -23.96 -4.95
C SER A 360 -9.20 -23.04 -4.46
N HIS A 361 -8.15 -22.80 -5.25
CA HIS A 361 -7.06 -21.86 -4.95
C HIS A 361 -7.31 -20.41 -5.41
N LEU A 362 -8.23 -20.19 -6.35
CA LEU A 362 -8.66 -18.85 -6.76
C LEU A 362 -9.62 -18.21 -5.77
N CYS A 363 -10.36 -19.07 -5.10
CA CYS A 363 -11.22 -18.70 -4.00
C CYS A 363 -10.54 -19.17 -2.71
N TRP A 364 -9.70 -18.30 -2.13
CA TRP A 364 -9.90 -18.14 -0.69
C TRP A 364 -11.37 -17.73 -0.59
N LYS A 365 -12.26 -18.71 -0.32
CA LYS A 365 -13.64 -18.40 0.00
C LYS A 365 -13.51 -17.45 1.17
N PRO A 366 -13.93 -16.18 1.05
CA PRO A 366 -14.33 -15.46 2.24
C PRO A 366 -15.50 -16.32 2.71
N GLY A 367 -15.25 -17.22 3.66
CA GLY A 367 -16.33 -17.97 4.29
C GLY A 367 -17.34 -16.91 4.65
N ASN A 368 -18.50 -16.98 3.98
CA ASN A 368 -19.49 -15.91 3.85
C ASN A 368 -19.34 -14.95 5.03
N HIS A 369 -18.68 -13.80 4.81
CA HIS A 369 -18.25 -12.88 5.89
C HIS A 369 -19.45 -12.15 6.50
N ARG A 370 -20.60 -12.82 6.59
CA ARG A 370 -21.64 -12.48 7.54
C ARG A 370 -21.00 -12.65 8.91
N MET A 371 -20.69 -11.52 9.52
CA MET A 371 -20.55 -11.45 10.97
C MET A 371 -21.75 -12.21 11.56
N SER A 372 -21.55 -12.97 12.63
CA SER A 372 -22.69 -13.63 13.25
C SER A 372 -23.75 -12.57 13.60
N LEU A 373 -25.01 -13.00 13.64
CA LEU A 373 -26.15 -12.08 13.74
C LEU A 373 -26.00 -11.11 14.93
N GLN A 374 -25.45 -11.62 16.04
CA GLN A 374 -25.05 -10.83 17.22
C GLN A 374 -24.07 -9.69 16.88
N TRP A 375 -22.97 -9.96 16.19
CA TRP A 375 -21.92 -8.97 15.90
C TRP A 375 -22.35 -8.00 14.80
N THR A 376 -23.24 -8.43 13.90
CA THR A 376 -23.90 -7.55 12.93
C THR A 376 -24.82 -6.55 13.63
N ALA A 377 -25.58 -6.99 14.65
CA ALA A 377 -26.42 -6.10 15.44
C ALA A 377 -25.58 -5.07 16.21
N VAL A 378 -24.49 -5.50 16.85
CA VAL A 378 -23.58 -4.60 17.59
C VAL A 378 -22.91 -3.59 16.64
N ALA A 379 -22.45 -4.04 15.46
CA ALA A 379 -21.86 -3.14 14.47
C ALA A 379 -22.88 -2.12 13.95
N THR A 380 -24.13 -2.53 13.72
CA THR A 380 -25.21 -1.62 13.30
C THR A 380 -25.48 -0.57 14.38
N PHE A 381 -25.50 -0.99 15.65
CA PHE A 381 -25.65 -0.09 16.78
C PHE A 381 -24.48 0.91 16.88
N LEU A 382 -23.23 0.44 16.77
CA LEU A 382 -22.04 1.29 16.70
C LEU A 382 -22.15 2.36 15.59
N TYR A 383 -22.56 1.98 14.39
CA TYR A 383 -22.70 2.94 13.29
C TYR A 383 -23.81 3.98 13.56
N ALA A 384 -24.90 3.59 14.21
CA ALA A 384 -25.93 4.51 14.64
C ALA A 384 -25.41 5.50 15.71
N GLU A 385 -24.59 5.03 16.65
CA GLU A 385 -23.95 5.89 17.66
C GLU A 385 -22.99 6.90 17.03
N VAL A 386 -22.12 6.45 16.12
CA VAL A 386 -21.20 7.33 15.39
C VAL A 386 -21.99 8.40 14.62
N PHE A 387 -23.06 8.02 13.93
CA PHE A 387 -23.92 8.95 13.22
C PHE A 387 -24.56 9.97 14.18
N ALA A 388 -25.07 9.52 15.33
CA ALA A 388 -25.68 10.41 16.33
C ALA A 388 -24.68 11.38 16.95
N VAL A 389 -23.45 10.93 17.25
CA VAL A 389 -22.38 11.81 17.75
C VAL A 389 -22.00 12.85 16.70
N LEU A 390 -21.82 12.43 15.44
CA LEU A 390 -21.54 13.37 14.35
C LEU A 390 -22.64 14.40 14.19
N LEU A 391 -23.91 13.98 14.25
CA LEU A 391 -25.08 14.86 14.16
C LEU A 391 -25.12 15.89 15.30
N LEU A 392 -24.85 15.46 16.53
CA LEU A 392 -24.83 16.33 17.72
C LEU A 392 -23.67 17.33 17.69
N CYS A 393 -22.56 16.99 17.02
CA CYS A 393 -21.38 17.85 16.89
C CYS A 393 -21.44 18.83 15.70
N ILE A 394 -22.54 18.87 14.92
CA ILE A 394 -22.67 19.79 13.78
C ILE A 394 -22.80 21.24 14.29
N PRO A 395 -21.90 22.16 13.86
CA PRO A 395 -21.88 23.54 14.36
C PRO A 395 -23.08 24.40 13.93
N PHE A 396 -23.82 23.99 12.89
CA PHE A 396 -24.97 24.73 12.36
C PHE A 396 -26.25 24.61 13.21
N ILE A 397 -26.33 23.65 14.14
CA ILE A 397 -27.52 23.44 14.97
C ILE A 397 -27.29 24.05 16.35
N SER A 398 -27.95 25.16 16.64
CA SER A 398 -27.79 25.83 17.93
C SER A 398 -28.32 24.98 19.10
N PRO A 399 -27.70 25.09 20.31
CA PRO A 399 -28.16 24.37 21.50
C PRO A 399 -29.64 24.59 21.84
N LYS A 400 -30.21 25.75 21.49
CA LYS A 400 -31.63 26.05 21.68
C LYS A 400 -32.56 25.16 20.83
N ARG A 401 -32.14 24.82 19.59
CA ARG A 401 -32.90 23.91 18.71
C ARG A 401 -32.86 22.49 19.26
N TRP A 402 -31.69 22.03 19.69
CA TRP A 402 -31.53 20.74 20.36
C TRP A 402 -32.39 20.63 21.62
N GLN A 403 -32.42 21.66 22.46
CA GLN A 403 -33.24 21.68 23.68
C GLN A 403 -34.74 21.56 23.38
N LYS A 404 -35.22 22.19 22.29
CA LYS A 404 -36.62 22.07 21.85
C LYS A 404 -36.96 20.65 21.40
N ILE A 405 -36.01 19.98 20.72
CA ILE A 405 -36.14 18.58 20.29
C ILE A 405 -36.12 17.65 21.51
N PHE A 406 -35.18 17.86 22.44
CA PHE A 406 -35.05 17.05 23.65
C PHE A 406 -36.21 17.19 24.63
N LYS A 407 -36.90 18.34 24.64
CA LYS A 407 -38.14 18.57 25.42
C LYS A 407 -39.42 18.16 24.69
N SER A 408 -39.34 17.55 23.50
CA SER A 408 -40.54 17.05 22.84
C SER A 408 -41.09 15.82 23.55
N ARG A 409 -42.42 15.70 23.66
CA ARG A 409 -43.12 14.56 24.30
C ARG A 409 -42.65 13.19 23.80
N LEU A 410 -42.24 13.11 22.53
CA LEU A 410 -41.73 11.89 21.91
C LEU A 410 -40.34 11.51 22.44
N VAL A 411 -39.45 12.49 22.62
CA VAL A 411 -38.10 12.25 23.19
C VAL A 411 -38.19 11.98 24.68
N GLU A 412 -39.11 12.62 25.41
CA GLU A 412 -39.33 12.40 26.84
C GLU A 412 -39.75 10.95 27.12
N LEU A 413 -40.65 10.39 26.31
CA LEU A 413 -41.07 8.99 26.38
C LEU A 413 -39.91 8.03 26.04
N VAL A 414 -39.09 8.38 25.05
CA VAL A 414 -37.87 7.63 24.71
C VAL A 414 -36.82 7.70 25.82
N VAL A 415 -36.71 8.81 26.56
CA VAL A 415 -35.74 8.96 27.66
C VAL A 415 -36.15 8.16 28.90
N THR A 416 -37.45 8.12 29.24
CA THR A 416 -37.96 7.37 30.40
C THR A 416 -37.76 5.85 30.24
N TYR A 417 -38.10 5.29 29.07
CA TYR A 417 -37.84 3.88 28.77
C TYR A 417 -36.39 3.61 28.33
N GLY A 418 -35.74 4.63 27.79
CA GLY A 418 -34.37 4.58 27.29
C GLY A 418 -33.33 4.38 28.37
N ASN A 419 -33.54 4.90 29.59
CA ASN A 419 -32.56 4.71 30.66
C ASN A 419 -32.45 3.23 31.10
N THR A 420 -33.58 2.51 31.19
CA THR A 420 -33.59 1.07 31.49
C THR A 420 -33.01 0.27 30.34
N PHE A 421 -33.39 0.57 29.10
CA PHE A 421 -32.85 -0.09 27.91
C PHE A 421 -31.34 0.14 27.75
N PHE A 422 -30.87 1.36 28.03
CA PHE A 422 -29.46 1.75 27.96
C PHE A 422 -28.60 0.99 28.99
N VAL A 423 -29.10 0.83 30.22
CA VAL A 423 -28.40 0.04 31.25
C VAL A 423 -28.32 -1.43 30.84
N VAL A 424 -29.41 -2.03 30.36
CA VAL A 424 -29.43 -3.42 29.88
C VAL A 424 -28.47 -3.60 28.70
N LEU A 425 -28.47 -2.66 27.76
CA LEU A 425 -27.60 -2.67 26.59
C LEU A 425 -26.12 -2.54 26.97
N ILE A 426 -25.78 -1.70 27.95
CA ILE A 426 -24.41 -1.63 28.49
C ILE A 426 -23.99 -2.96 29.12
N VAL A 427 -24.86 -3.62 29.89
CA VAL A 427 -24.54 -4.92 30.48
C VAL A 427 -24.27 -5.96 29.37
N ILE A 428 -25.08 -5.97 28.31
CA ILE A 428 -24.86 -6.85 27.15
C ILE A 428 -23.53 -6.54 26.46
N LEU A 429 -23.22 -5.27 26.22
CA LEU A 429 -21.96 -4.86 25.59
C LEU A 429 -20.74 -5.24 26.44
N VAL A 430 -20.81 -5.08 27.76
CA VAL A 430 -19.74 -5.50 28.68
C VAL A 430 -19.54 -7.02 28.62
N LEU A 431 -20.62 -7.81 28.61
CA LEU A 431 -20.52 -9.27 28.46
C LEU A 431 -19.89 -9.66 27.12
N LEU A 432 -20.23 -8.97 26.03
CA LEU A 432 -19.64 -9.20 24.70
C LEU A 432 -18.16 -8.79 24.62
N VAL A 433 -17.77 -7.72 25.31
CA VAL A 433 -16.36 -7.34 25.45
C VAL A 433 -15.59 -8.43 26.19
N ILE A 434 -16.14 -8.94 27.31
CA ILE A 434 -15.53 -10.03 28.07
C ILE A 434 -15.41 -11.30 27.21
N ASP A 435 -16.45 -11.65 26.45
CA ASP A 435 -16.42 -12.79 25.54
C ASP A 435 -15.36 -12.63 24.44
N ALA A 436 -15.25 -11.45 23.84
CA ALA A 436 -14.21 -11.15 22.84
C ALA A 436 -12.80 -11.22 23.43
N VAL A 437 -12.57 -10.69 24.65
CA VAL A 437 -11.28 -10.81 25.35
C VAL A 437 -10.94 -12.27 25.65
N ARG A 438 -11.93 -13.06 26.12
CA ARG A 438 -11.77 -14.49 26.36
C ARG A 438 -11.39 -15.23 25.08
N GLU A 439 -12.02 -14.88 23.97
CA GLU A 439 -11.77 -15.50 22.66
C GLU A 439 -10.38 -15.14 22.11
N ILE A 440 -9.92 -13.91 22.30
CA ILE A 440 -8.54 -13.50 21.95
C ILE A 440 -7.51 -14.31 22.74
N ARG A 441 -7.64 -14.34 24.08
CA ARG A 441 -6.71 -15.08 24.96
C ARG A 441 -6.66 -16.57 24.62
N LYS A 442 -7.80 -17.16 24.24
CA LYS A 442 -7.89 -18.57 23.83
C LYS A 442 -7.05 -18.87 22.59
N TYR A 443 -7.03 -17.98 21.60
CA TYR A 443 -6.30 -18.21 20.36
C TYR A 443 -4.83 -17.75 20.43
N ASP A 444 -4.51 -16.83 21.33
CA ASP A 444 -3.14 -16.40 21.62
C ASP A 444 -2.31 -17.54 22.23
N ASP A 445 -2.82 -18.19 23.30
CA ASP A 445 -2.16 -19.30 24.02
C ASP A 445 -1.96 -20.57 23.16
N VAL A 446 -2.82 -20.79 22.15
CA VAL A 446 -2.69 -21.92 21.20
C VAL A 446 -1.60 -21.69 20.16
N THR A 447 -1.31 -20.43 19.83
CA THR A 447 -0.25 -20.07 18.88
C THR A 447 1.13 -20.35 19.46
N GLU A 448 1.26 -20.34 20.80
CA GLU A 448 2.51 -20.57 21.52
C GLU A 448 2.78 -22.06 21.84
N LYS A 449 1.72 -22.88 22.05
CA LYS A 449 1.83 -24.28 22.52
C LYS A 449 1.90 -25.36 21.45
N VAL A 450 1.62 -25.05 20.17
CA VAL A 450 1.57 -26.06 19.09
C VAL A 450 2.78 -25.94 18.19
N ASN A 451 3.58 -27.01 18.08
CA ASN A 451 4.79 -27.08 17.23
C ASN A 451 4.55 -26.56 15.81
N LEU A 452 5.20 -25.42 15.51
CA LEU A 452 4.94 -24.49 14.41
C LEU A 452 5.37 -24.97 13.00
N GLN A 453 5.79 -26.23 12.83
CA GLN A 453 6.43 -26.70 11.60
C GLN A 453 5.60 -27.68 10.76
N ASN A 454 4.57 -28.32 11.32
CA ASN A 454 3.94 -29.49 10.67
C ASN A 454 2.58 -29.22 10.00
N ASN A 455 2.01 -28.02 10.08
CA ASN A 455 0.71 -27.74 9.44
C ASN A 455 0.45 -26.23 9.15
N PRO A 456 0.96 -25.67 8.03
CA PRO A 456 0.75 -24.26 7.69
C PRO A 456 -0.72 -23.88 7.47
N GLY A 457 -1.59 -24.83 7.07
CA GLY A 457 -3.03 -24.57 6.95
C GLY A 457 -3.75 -24.36 8.28
N ALA A 458 -3.22 -24.91 9.39
CA ALA A 458 -3.77 -24.66 10.72
C ALA A 458 -3.43 -23.25 11.21
N MET A 459 -2.23 -22.75 10.90
CA MET A 459 -1.77 -21.39 11.21
C MET A 459 -2.71 -20.32 10.66
N GLU A 460 -3.06 -20.41 9.36
CA GLU A 460 -3.98 -19.44 8.72
C GLU A 460 -5.36 -19.44 9.40
N HIS A 461 -5.84 -20.62 9.80
CA HIS A 461 -7.14 -20.76 10.45
C HIS A 461 -7.15 -20.19 11.88
N PHE A 462 -6.06 -20.34 12.64
CA PHE A 462 -5.91 -19.73 13.96
C PHE A 462 -5.76 -18.20 13.87
N HIS A 463 -4.90 -17.69 12.99
CA HIS A 463 -4.76 -16.25 12.75
C HIS A 463 -6.07 -15.61 12.28
N MET A 464 -6.84 -16.28 11.43
CA MET A 464 -8.16 -15.80 10.99
C MET A 464 -9.19 -15.76 12.13
N LYS A 465 -9.10 -16.67 13.11
CA LYS A 465 -9.95 -16.65 14.31
C LYS A 465 -9.53 -15.56 15.29
N LEU A 466 -8.22 -15.40 15.49
CA LEU A 466 -7.65 -14.34 16.31
C LEU A 466 -8.03 -12.95 15.77
N PHE A 467 -7.90 -12.72 14.46
CA PHE A 467 -8.29 -11.47 13.82
C PHE A 467 -9.79 -11.16 13.97
N ARG A 468 -10.66 -12.19 13.88
CA ARG A 468 -12.10 -12.02 14.12
C ARG A 468 -12.39 -11.62 15.57
N ALA A 469 -11.72 -12.24 16.53
CA ALA A 469 -11.88 -11.93 17.95
C ALA A 469 -11.39 -10.50 18.27
N GLN A 470 -10.24 -10.09 17.72
CA GLN A 470 -9.73 -8.72 17.82
C GLN A 470 -10.71 -7.70 17.26
N ARG A 471 -11.24 -7.91 16.05
CA ARG A 471 -12.24 -7.04 15.43
C ARG A 471 -13.50 -6.91 16.29
N ASN A 472 -14.02 -8.03 16.81
CA ASN A 472 -15.21 -8.05 17.66
C ASN A 472 -15.01 -7.26 18.96
N LEU A 473 -13.81 -7.36 19.56
CA LEU A 473 -13.43 -6.56 20.73
C LEU A 473 -13.47 -5.06 20.41
N TYR A 474 -12.89 -4.64 19.28
CA TYR A 474 -12.95 -3.23 18.88
C TYR A 474 -14.38 -2.75 18.69
N ILE A 475 -15.23 -3.52 17.99
CA ILE A 475 -16.62 -3.12 17.72
C ILE A 475 -17.42 -2.94 19.02
N ALA A 476 -17.37 -3.92 19.95
CA ALA A 476 -18.08 -3.79 21.22
C ALA A 476 -17.44 -2.74 22.15
N GLY A 477 -16.10 -2.64 22.18
CA GLY A 477 -15.39 -1.68 23.01
C GLY A 477 -15.65 -0.23 22.58
N PHE A 478 -15.59 0.07 21.28
CA PHE A 478 -15.92 1.40 20.78
C PHE A 478 -17.39 1.74 20.97
N SER A 479 -18.29 0.77 20.81
CA SER A 479 -19.72 1.00 21.03
C SER A 479 -20.00 1.34 22.50
N LEU A 480 -19.40 0.60 23.44
CA LEU A 480 -19.50 0.90 24.86
C LEU A 480 -19.00 2.32 25.18
N LEU A 481 -17.84 2.71 24.63
CA LEU A 481 -17.28 4.05 24.82
C LEU A 481 -18.19 5.15 24.25
N LEU A 482 -18.68 4.97 23.02
CA LEU A 482 -19.56 5.91 22.33
C LEU A 482 -20.90 6.07 23.07
N SER A 483 -21.47 5.01 23.62
CA SER A 483 -22.64 5.05 24.49
C SER A 483 -22.47 6.03 25.66
N PHE A 484 -21.31 5.97 26.36
CA PHE A 484 -21.02 6.90 27.46
C PHE A 484 -20.83 8.35 26.96
N LEU A 485 -20.12 8.53 25.85
CA LEU A 485 -19.91 9.84 25.25
C LEU A 485 -21.22 10.50 24.83
N LEU A 486 -22.13 9.74 24.20
CA LEU A 486 -23.41 10.22 23.72
C LEU A 486 -24.30 10.66 24.90
N ARG A 487 -24.35 9.88 25.98
CA ARG A 487 -25.05 10.27 27.22
C ARG A 487 -24.49 11.55 27.83
N ARG A 488 -23.15 11.68 27.84
CA ARG A 488 -22.47 12.87 28.36
C ARG A 488 -22.76 14.10 27.49
N LEU A 489 -22.68 13.96 26.16
CA LEU A 489 -22.97 15.02 25.19
C LEU A 489 -24.39 15.55 25.32
N VAL A 490 -25.39 14.66 25.36
CA VAL A 490 -26.80 15.07 25.51
C VAL A 490 -27.02 15.83 26.82
N THR A 491 -26.41 15.37 27.92
CA THR A 491 -26.49 16.05 29.22
C THR A 491 -25.87 17.44 29.17
N LEU A 492 -24.68 17.58 28.58
CA LEU A 492 -23.98 18.86 28.46
C LEU A 492 -24.72 19.85 27.55
N ILE A 493 -25.27 19.38 26.41
CA ILE A 493 -26.06 20.24 25.51
C ILE A 493 -27.32 20.75 26.21
N SER A 494 -28.00 19.89 26.99
CA SER A 494 -29.18 20.29 27.77
C SER A 494 -28.85 21.32 28.86
N GLN A 495 -27.74 21.13 29.58
CA GLN A 495 -27.23 22.09 30.57
C GLN A 495 -26.85 23.44 29.93
N GLN A 496 -26.11 23.40 28.82
CA GLN A 496 -25.70 24.59 28.07
C GLN A 496 -26.91 25.40 27.57
N ALA A 497 -27.93 24.72 27.04
CA ALA A 497 -29.12 25.38 26.55
C ALA A 497 -29.94 26.04 27.69
N THR A 498 -30.01 25.39 28.85
CA THR A 498 -30.65 25.94 30.06
C THR A 498 -29.91 27.19 30.57
N LEU A 499 -28.57 27.15 30.60
CA LEU A 499 -27.73 28.29 30.98
C LEU A 499 -27.81 29.46 29.99
N LEU A 500 -27.88 29.17 28.68
CA LEU A 500 -28.07 30.21 27.66
C LEU A 500 -29.43 30.91 27.81
N ALA A 501 -30.49 30.15 28.12
CA ALA A 501 -31.82 30.71 28.35
C ALA A 501 -31.85 31.60 29.60
N SER A 502 -31.21 31.19 30.70
CA SER A 502 -31.13 32.02 31.91
C SER A 502 -30.29 33.29 31.68
N ASN A 503 -29.15 33.20 30.98
CA ASN A 503 -28.33 34.38 30.68
C ASN A 503 -29.05 35.39 29.79
N GLU A 504 -29.84 34.94 28.81
CA GLU A 504 -30.64 35.85 27.98
C GLU A 504 -31.75 36.53 28.80
N ALA A 505 -32.39 35.81 29.73
CA ALA A 505 -33.36 36.38 30.64
C ALA A 505 -32.72 37.43 31.58
N PHE A 506 -31.56 37.13 32.16
CA PHE A 506 -30.81 38.08 33.00
C PHE A 506 -30.35 39.31 32.21
N LYS A 507 -29.90 39.13 30.96
CA LYS A 507 -29.49 40.25 30.11
C LYS A 507 -30.66 41.18 29.81
N LYS A 508 -31.83 40.63 29.47
CA LYS A 508 -33.05 41.43 29.26
C LYS A 508 -33.50 42.16 30.53
N GLN A 509 -33.38 41.50 31.69
CA GLN A 509 -33.70 42.11 32.98
C GLN A 509 -32.74 43.28 33.31
N ALA A 510 -31.45 43.13 33.02
CA ALA A 510 -30.45 44.18 33.21
C ALA A 510 -30.65 45.36 32.23
N GLU A 511 -30.99 45.09 30.98
CA GLU A 511 -31.33 46.10 29.97
C GLU A 511 -32.58 46.88 30.37
N SER A 512 -33.66 46.20 30.78
CA SER A 512 -34.88 46.87 31.24
C SER A 512 -34.67 47.70 32.50
N ALA A 513 -33.84 47.22 33.44
CA ALA A 513 -33.49 47.97 34.64
C ALA A 513 -32.63 49.21 34.31
N SER A 514 -31.72 49.09 33.36
CA SER A 514 -30.88 50.21 32.88
C SER A 514 -31.69 51.24 32.11
N GLU A 515 -32.67 50.81 31.32
CA GLU A 515 -33.57 51.68 30.57
C GLU A 515 -34.55 52.41 31.48
N ALA A 516 -35.09 51.74 32.50
CA ALA A 516 -35.88 52.37 33.57
C ALA A 516 -35.03 53.41 34.33
N ALA A 517 -33.78 53.08 34.68
CA ALA A 517 -32.88 54.03 35.32
C ALA A 517 -32.60 55.27 34.45
N LYS A 518 -32.42 55.10 33.13
CA LYS A 518 -32.29 56.23 32.19
C LYS A 518 -33.53 57.10 32.16
N LYS A 519 -34.73 56.52 32.09
CA LYS A 519 -35.98 57.29 32.15
C LYS A 519 -36.11 58.10 33.44
N TYR A 520 -35.80 57.52 34.59
CA TYR A 520 -35.81 58.24 35.85
C TYR A 520 -34.74 59.36 35.93
N MET A 521 -33.60 59.20 35.25
CA MET A 521 -32.60 60.26 35.12
C MET A 521 -33.08 61.39 34.19
N GLU A 522 -33.71 61.06 33.07
CA GLU A 522 -34.28 62.03 32.13
C GLU A 522 -35.47 62.79 32.72
N GLU A 523 -36.38 62.13 33.44
CA GLU A 523 -37.49 62.77 34.15
C GLU A 523 -36.98 63.69 35.27
N ASN A 524 -35.92 63.30 35.99
CA ASN A 524 -35.27 64.20 36.96
C ASN A 524 -34.63 65.43 36.30
N ASP A 525 -34.00 65.28 35.14
CA ASP A 525 -33.43 66.40 34.39
C ASP A 525 -34.53 67.31 33.81
N GLN A 526 -35.69 66.75 33.42
CA GLN A 526 -36.85 67.52 32.98
C GLN A 526 -37.52 68.26 34.14
N LEU A 527 -37.67 67.64 35.31
CA LEU A 527 -38.18 68.29 36.53
C LEU A 527 -37.27 69.43 37.01
N LYS A 528 -35.94 69.26 36.90
CA LYS A 528 -34.98 70.36 37.16
C LYS A 528 -35.09 71.52 36.17
N LYS A 529 -35.41 71.25 34.90
CA LYS A 529 -35.64 72.28 33.89
C LYS A 529 -37.01 72.96 34.04
N GLY A 530 -38.04 72.22 34.46
CA GLY A 530 -39.37 72.76 34.76
C GLY A 530 -39.43 73.62 36.03
N ALA A 531 -38.61 73.31 37.05
CA ALA A 531 -38.52 74.11 38.27
C ALA A 531 -37.83 75.48 38.10
N ALA A 532 -37.36 75.82 36.88
CA ALA A 532 -36.76 77.12 36.56
C ALA A 532 -37.71 78.09 35.82
N MET A 533 -38.96 77.69 35.53
CA MET A 533 -39.98 78.59 35.00
C MET A 533 -41.34 78.30 35.63
N ASP A 534 -41.92 79.37 36.15
CA ASP A 534 -43.29 79.56 36.63
C ASP A 534 -43.59 79.24 38.10
N VAL A 535 -43.52 80.30 38.91
CA VAL A 535 -44.09 80.40 40.26
C VAL A 535 -45.40 81.18 40.11
N GLY A 536 -46.53 80.52 40.31
CA GLY A 536 -47.86 81.13 40.20
C GLY A 536 -48.97 80.38 40.93
N LYS A 537 -48.91 80.37 42.28
CA LYS A 537 -49.96 80.28 43.34
C LYS A 537 -51.26 79.43 43.19
N LEU A 538 -51.58 78.76 44.32
CA LEU A 538 -52.82 78.09 44.81
C LEU A 538 -52.87 76.57 44.49
N ASP A 539 -53.00 75.58 45.40
CA ASP A 539 -53.46 75.47 46.79
C ASP A 539 -52.61 74.43 47.56
N LEU A 540 -52.35 74.64 48.86
CA LEU A 540 -51.13 74.16 49.54
C LEU A 540 -51.30 73.16 50.70
N GLU A 541 -52.43 72.45 50.87
CA GLU A 541 -52.56 71.52 52.01
C GLU A 541 -52.83 70.03 51.67
N ASP A 542 -53.22 69.68 50.44
CA ASP A 542 -53.39 68.27 50.03
C ASP A 542 -52.19 67.68 49.25
N ALA A 543 -51.34 68.54 48.67
CA ALA A 543 -50.18 68.13 47.88
C ALA A 543 -48.97 67.75 48.75
N GLU A 544 -48.79 68.38 49.91
CA GLU A 544 -47.62 68.16 50.77
C GLU A 544 -47.68 66.82 51.51
N ALA A 545 -48.88 66.30 51.79
CA ALA A 545 -49.09 64.99 52.41
C ALA A 545 -48.80 63.84 51.43
N LYS A 546 -49.31 63.93 50.18
CA LYS A 546 -49.02 62.94 49.12
C LYS A 546 -47.55 62.92 48.72
N LEU A 547 -46.90 64.08 48.61
CA LEU A 547 -45.47 64.18 48.31
C LEU A 547 -44.58 63.62 49.44
N LYS A 548 -44.99 63.73 50.71
CA LYS A 548 -44.26 63.12 51.85
C LYS A 548 -44.41 61.60 51.88
N GLU A 549 -45.59 61.08 51.54
CA GLU A 549 -45.85 59.64 51.47
C GLU A 549 -45.11 58.99 50.29
N GLU A 550 -45.15 59.59 49.10
CA GLU A 550 -44.37 59.15 47.94
C GLU A 550 -42.86 59.23 48.20
N ASN A 551 -42.35 60.30 48.82
CA ASN A 551 -40.93 60.37 49.17
C ASN A 551 -40.50 59.31 50.19
N LYS A 552 -41.39 58.88 51.08
CA LYS A 552 -41.11 57.82 52.05
C LYS A 552 -41.07 56.46 51.35
N ASN A 553 -41.98 56.19 50.43
CA ASN A 553 -41.99 54.96 49.63
C ASN A 553 -40.79 54.90 48.68
N LEU A 554 -40.46 55.99 47.97
CA LEU A 554 -39.29 56.08 47.10
C LEU A 554 -37.97 55.88 47.87
N LYS A 555 -37.87 56.37 49.11
CA LYS A 555 -36.72 56.10 49.98
C LYS A 555 -36.62 54.64 50.41
N ALA A 556 -37.75 53.96 50.62
CA ALA A 556 -37.78 52.54 50.95
C ALA A 556 -37.34 51.68 49.76
N ASP A 557 -37.83 51.99 48.55
CA ASP A 557 -37.47 51.30 47.32
C ASP A 557 -36.01 51.52 46.94
N LEU A 558 -35.48 52.75 47.10
CA LEU A 558 -34.06 53.04 46.93
C LEU A 558 -33.18 52.21 47.86
N LYS A 559 -33.61 52.00 49.11
CA LYS A 559 -32.86 51.19 50.07
C LYS A 559 -32.84 49.72 49.65
N LYS A 560 -33.99 49.20 49.22
CA LYS A 560 -34.11 47.81 48.74
C LYS A 560 -33.28 47.55 47.48
N LEU A 561 -33.33 48.46 46.51
CA LEU A 561 -32.50 48.40 45.30
C LEU A 561 -31.01 48.48 45.61
N LYS A 562 -30.61 49.28 46.60
CA LYS A 562 -29.21 49.40 47.03
C LYS A 562 -28.71 48.12 47.70
N ASP A 563 -29.55 47.45 48.47
CA ASP A 563 -29.24 46.16 49.11
C ASP A 563 -29.16 45.03 48.06
N GLU A 564 -30.03 45.02 47.05
CA GLU A 564 -29.96 44.09 45.92
C GLU A 564 -28.71 44.32 45.04
N LEU A 565 -28.33 45.58 44.82
CA LEU A 565 -27.10 45.96 44.11
C LEU A 565 -25.85 45.48 44.87
N ALA A 566 -25.84 45.61 46.20
CA ALA A 566 -24.73 45.14 47.03
C ALA A 566 -24.58 43.61 46.97
N SER A 567 -25.70 42.88 47.06
CA SER A 567 -25.76 41.42 46.95
C SER A 567 -25.28 40.91 45.59
N THR A 568 -25.71 41.56 44.50
CA THR A 568 -25.32 41.19 43.14
C THR A 568 -23.86 41.51 42.86
N LYS A 569 -23.34 42.64 43.34
CA LYS A 569 -21.91 42.99 43.25
C LYS A 569 -21.03 41.97 43.96
N GLN A 570 -21.43 41.51 45.15
CA GLN A 570 -20.69 40.49 45.89
C GLN A 570 -20.67 39.13 45.17
N LYS A 571 -21.77 38.76 44.48
CA LYS A 571 -21.84 37.54 43.66
C LYS A 571 -20.96 37.62 42.41
N LEU A 572 -20.90 38.79 41.76
CA LEU A 572 -20.05 39.04 40.60
C LEU A 572 -18.57 38.87 40.98
N GLU A 573 -18.14 39.50 42.07
CA GLU A 573 -16.77 39.45 42.55
C GLU A 573 -16.34 38.01 42.92
N LYS A 574 -17.26 37.22 43.49
CA LYS A 574 -17.02 35.80 43.73
C LYS A 574 -16.83 35.00 42.43
N ALA A 575 -17.68 35.23 41.43
CA ALA A 575 -17.59 34.56 40.13
C ALA A 575 -16.31 34.92 39.36
N GLU A 576 -15.87 36.19 39.42
CA GLU A 576 -14.62 36.63 38.80
C GLU A 576 -13.39 35.97 39.46
N ASN A 577 -13.39 35.84 40.78
CA ASN A 577 -12.32 35.15 41.51
C ASN A 577 -12.26 33.64 41.19
N GLU A 578 -13.42 32.98 41.04
CA GLU A 578 -13.49 31.58 40.63
C GLU A 578 -13.00 31.38 39.18
N ALA A 579 -13.35 32.29 38.27
CA ALA A 579 -12.87 32.27 36.89
C ALA A 579 -11.35 32.49 36.80
N LEU A 580 -10.80 33.39 37.61
CA LEU A 580 -9.35 33.63 37.70
C LEU A 580 -8.62 32.39 38.23
N ALA A 581 -9.18 31.72 39.25
CA ALA A 581 -8.62 30.49 39.80
C ALA A 581 -8.59 29.35 38.77
N MET A 582 -9.67 29.15 38.01
CA MET A 582 -9.71 28.16 36.93
C MET A 582 -8.70 28.46 35.82
N ARG A 583 -8.50 29.73 35.46
CA ARG A 583 -7.51 30.13 34.45
C ARG A 583 -6.09 29.82 34.90
N LYS A 584 -5.75 30.10 36.17
CA LYS A 584 -4.45 29.72 36.75
C LYS A 584 -4.22 28.21 36.78
N GLN A 585 -5.25 27.42 37.07
CA GLN A 585 -5.16 25.96 37.03
C GLN A 585 -4.92 25.44 35.61
N SER A 586 -5.61 26.01 34.61
CA SER A 586 -5.40 25.66 33.19
C SER A 586 -3.99 25.98 32.71
N GLU A 587 -3.43 27.13 33.10
CA GLU A 587 -2.06 27.52 32.77
C GLU A 587 -1.03 26.58 33.43
N GLY A 588 -1.28 26.16 34.68
CA GLY A 588 -0.44 25.17 35.37
C GLY A 588 -0.44 23.80 34.67
N LEU A 589 -1.62 23.31 34.27
CA LEU A 589 -1.75 22.04 33.55
C LEU A 589 -1.05 22.07 32.18
N THR A 590 -1.11 23.22 31.49
CA THR A 590 -0.43 23.41 30.20
C THR A 590 1.09 23.32 30.35
N LYS A 591 1.65 23.95 31.40
CA LYS A 591 3.09 23.88 31.69
C LYS A 591 3.57 22.48 32.03
N GLU A 592 2.78 21.71 32.81
CA GLU A 592 3.12 20.31 33.10
C GLU A 592 3.03 19.43 31.84
N TYR A 593 2.06 19.69 30.97
CA TYR A 593 1.97 18.99 29.68
C TYR A 593 3.20 19.25 28.79
N ASP A 594 3.63 20.50 28.68
CA ASP A 594 4.83 20.86 27.91
C ASP A 594 6.11 20.24 28.52
N ARG A 595 6.21 20.21 29.84
CA ARG A 595 7.31 19.54 30.56
C ARG A 595 7.35 18.04 30.28
N LEU A 596 6.20 17.36 30.32
CA LEU A 596 6.10 15.92 30.03
C LEU A 596 6.45 15.61 28.57
N LEU A 597 6.11 16.50 27.63
CA LEU A 597 6.52 16.38 26.23
C LEU A 597 8.05 16.49 26.07
N GLU A 598 8.69 17.41 26.78
CA GLU A 598 10.16 17.51 26.78
C GLU A 598 10.84 16.28 27.41
N GLU A 599 10.32 15.77 28.53
CA GLU A 599 10.82 14.53 29.13
C GLU A 599 10.63 13.33 28.20
N HIS A 600 9.48 13.22 27.52
CA HIS A 600 9.24 12.17 26.53
C HIS A 600 10.20 12.28 25.34
N ALA A 601 10.46 13.49 24.84
CA ALA A 601 11.43 13.72 23.76
C ALA A 601 12.85 13.36 24.17
N LYS A 602 13.27 13.68 25.41
CA LYS A 602 14.57 13.30 25.97
C LYS A 602 14.69 11.78 26.14
N LEU A 603 13.63 11.12 26.61
CA LEU A 603 13.59 9.66 26.74
C LEU A 603 13.65 8.97 25.37
N GLN A 604 12.92 9.45 24.36
CA GLN A 604 13.04 8.96 22.98
C GLN A 604 14.47 9.13 22.44
N ALA A 605 15.09 10.30 22.63
CA ALA A 605 16.48 10.52 22.22
C ALA A 605 17.49 9.61 22.97
N SER A 606 17.20 9.27 24.23
CA SER A 606 18.03 8.33 25.01
C SER A 606 17.86 6.87 24.59
N VAL A 607 16.67 6.49 24.11
CA VAL A 607 16.37 5.16 23.57
C VAL A 607 16.95 5.00 22.16
N ASP A 608 17.02 6.08 21.37
CA ASP A 608 17.54 6.05 20.01
C ASP A 608 19.08 6.11 19.92
N GLY A 609 19.80 6.48 20.99
CA GLY A 609 21.27 6.45 21.09
C GLY A 609 22.02 7.31 20.06
N PRO A 610 23.30 7.66 20.29
CA PRO A 610 24.08 8.39 19.31
C PRO A 610 24.42 7.44 18.14
N THR A 611 23.80 7.66 16.98
CA THR A 611 24.34 7.12 15.72
C THR A 611 25.59 7.93 15.39
N ASP A 612 26.74 7.36 15.75
CA ASP A 612 28.07 7.87 15.38
C ASP A 612 28.15 8.09 13.87
N LYS A 613 28.05 9.35 13.46
CA LYS A 613 28.60 9.83 12.20
C LYS A 613 30.06 10.18 12.44
N LYS A 614 30.93 9.16 12.48
CA LYS A 614 32.37 9.27 12.16
C LYS A 614 33.01 7.88 12.22
N GLU A 615 33.19 7.33 11.02
CA GLU A 615 34.18 6.33 10.57
C GLU A 615 33.48 5.33 9.64
N GLU A 616 33.27 5.75 8.39
CA GLU A 616 33.67 5.07 7.14
C GLU A 616 33.22 5.89 5.92
#